data_AF-A0A0D0CKM1-F1
#
_entry.id   AF-A0A0D0CKM1-F1
#
_cell.length_a   1.000
_cell.length_b   1.000
_cell.length_c   1.000
_cell.angle_alpha   90.00
_cell.angle_beta   90.00
_cell.angle_gamma   90.00
#
_symmetry.space_group_name_H-M   'P 1'
#
loop_
_entity.id
_entity.type
_entity.pdbx_description
1 polymer ?
#
loop_
_entity_poly.entity_id
_entity_poly.type
_entity_poly.pdbx_seq_one_letter_code
_entity_poly.pdbx_strand_id
1 'polypeptide(L)'
;MFYLEDPIRVLDHVLVVGVTDNYNPSQQISEHVTGAYSLGHTPNVHSSHQDHITISDVSVYGAAEMLALGTIDSEESFDAFVRGRAGQNHICIDLEHNHVPLDAADINVSVDINSLIWVAPQLHFRKAMTIFLGPIINKTAPIKKHNHVYIEVVIPQSEDDANALGGHTEWWSLPISLSAIPHTSFGIISSGSGSLNVYIFFPRMIHCNELSGCRATNVPKEVLDYFWTHIPLPAIADNVDDTEALYAALTWPEVRYKTRKSSARQRKPGRPKTIPFAPRVLQDIVETMKNIIQEEPKKLTLFGSFFFAVKAKGIKLWTKSSADEKKPIESLISEFPALDWHYMTNRRHGELVIDLGITFHPLCKEPLVGLWRLEQLEASFGASGVIHGNIHHACTLGQYGEIQAEMSQERTRQTHICFRSAYNLTYEAVHPNDNSPTFALDSNAYACNPHFMQECNFAIEMYEGKAKEHLYGVRDEYRLSGFAAMEVLDNLEALTSTMDLLDSTLFKVSTHALDVLCHLVRLLGQEIQGATANADMSQVHRTIQHGTPYWHSLHHDLKYLQHP
;
A
#
# COMPACT_ATOMS: atom_id res chain seq x y z
N MET A 1 2.86 -17.50 8.72
CA MET A 1 2.76 -16.85 7.40
C MET A 1 3.65 -17.56 6.40
N PHE A 2 4.96 -17.66 6.65
CA PHE A 2 5.87 -18.43 5.80
C PHE A 2 6.35 -19.75 6.42
N TYR A 3 7.26 -20.49 5.77
CA TYR A 3 7.53 -21.91 6.13
C TYR A 3 8.47 -22.33 7.27
N LEU A 4 8.91 -21.58 8.26
CA LEU A 4 10.09 -21.89 9.13
C LEU A 4 11.42 -22.18 8.39
N GLU A 5 11.43 -22.95 7.31
CA GLU A 5 12.56 -23.17 6.43
C GLU A 5 12.99 -21.87 5.72
N ASP A 6 14.17 -21.91 5.12
CA ASP A 6 14.71 -20.81 4.32
C ASP A 6 13.87 -20.64 3.05
N PRO A 7 13.71 -19.40 2.57
CA PRO A 7 12.93 -19.18 1.37
C PRO A 7 13.60 -19.80 0.15
N ILE A 8 12.77 -20.22 -0.80
CA ILE A 8 13.21 -20.93 -1.99
C ILE A 8 13.16 -19.97 -3.18
N ARG A 9 14.30 -19.80 -3.86
CA ARG A 9 14.43 -19.10 -5.14
C ARG A 9 13.86 -17.67 -5.12
N VAL A 10 14.05 -16.91 -4.04
CA VAL A 10 13.49 -15.55 -3.87
C VAL A 10 13.77 -14.64 -5.07
N LEU A 11 15.02 -14.66 -5.54
CA LEU A 11 15.50 -13.82 -6.64
C LEU A 11 14.75 -14.06 -7.96
N ASP A 12 14.21 -15.27 -8.16
CA ASP A 12 13.45 -15.61 -9.37
C ASP A 12 12.03 -15.03 -9.35
N HIS A 13 11.66 -14.30 -8.28
CA HIS A 13 10.34 -13.70 -8.08
C HIS A 13 10.39 -12.17 -7.91
N VAL A 14 11.58 -11.56 -7.98
CA VAL A 14 11.79 -10.12 -7.81
C VAL A 14 12.35 -9.52 -9.10
N LEU A 15 11.73 -8.42 -9.57
CA LEU A 15 12.06 -7.75 -10.83
C LEU A 15 12.08 -8.70 -12.06
N VAL A 16 11.24 -9.73 -12.03
CA VAL A 16 11.22 -10.77 -13.08
C VAL A 16 10.69 -10.19 -14.38
N VAL A 17 11.41 -10.38 -15.48
CA VAL A 17 10.92 -10.05 -16.82
C VAL A 17 9.93 -11.12 -17.26
N GLY A 18 8.72 -10.71 -17.62
CA GLY A 18 7.64 -11.65 -17.96
C GLY A 18 7.43 -11.93 -19.44
N VAL A 19 8.10 -11.21 -20.35
CA VAL A 19 7.69 -11.15 -21.75
C VAL A 19 8.45 -12.12 -22.66
N THR A 20 7.68 -12.62 -23.62
CA THR A 20 7.99 -13.45 -24.79
C THR A 20 8.96 -12.78 -25.76
N ASP A 21 9.88 -13.56 -26.35
CA ASP A 21 10.76 -13.13 -27.44
C ASP A 21 9.97 -12.32 -28.51
N ASN A 22 10.49 -11.13 -28.89
CA ASN A 22 9.98 -10.23 -29.95
C ASN A 22 8.89 -9.18 -29.56
N TYR A 23 8.80 -8.74 -28.30
CA TYR A 23 7.94 -7.61 -27.97
C TYR A 23 8.39 -6.32 -28.68
N ASN A 24 7.44 -5.58 -29.27
CA ASN A 24 7.69 -4.28 -29.89
C ASN A 24 6.68 -3.26 -29.34
N PRO A 25 7.11 -2.30 -28.48
CA PRO A 25 6.23 -1.28 -27.93
C PRO A 25 5.50 -0.46 -29.01
N SER A 26 6.16 -0.22 -30.15
CA SER A 26 5.56 0.52 -31.28
C SER A 26 4.43 -0.22 -32.01
N GLN A 27 4.17 -1.49 -31.65
CA GLN A 27 3.06 -2.30 -32.18
C GLN A 27 1.92 -2.49 -31.16
N GLN A 28 1.93 -1.76 -30.03
CA GLN A 28 0.82 -1.79 -29.05
C GLN A 28 -0.52 -1.34 -29.65
N ILE A 29 -0.49 -0.47 -30.65
CA ILE A 29 -1.67 -0.13 -31.45
C ILE A 29 -1.83 -1.20 -32.52
N SER A 30 -2.83 -2.05 -32.31
CA SER A 30 -3.16 -3.11 -33.26
C SER A 30 -3.46 -2.54 -34.65
N GLU A 31 -3.10 -3.28 -35.70
CA GLU A 31 -3.57 -3.02 -37.07
C GLU A 31 -5.11 -2.99 -37.16
N HIS A 32 -5.81 -3.56 -36.17
CA HIS A 32 -7.26 -3.42 -35.96
C HIS A 32 -7.73 -2.01 -35.54
N VAL A 33 -6.83 -1.03 -35.41
CA VAL A 33 -7.16 0.37 -35.05
C VAL A 33 -6.93 1.32 -36.22
N THR A 34 -5.99 1.02 -37.13
CA THR A 34 -5.58 1.92 -38.22
C THR A 34 -5.37 1.24 -39.58
N GLY A 35 -5.71 -0.05 -39.71
CA GLY A 35 -5.34 -0.87 -40.86
C GLY A 35 -6.50 -1.62 -41.51
N ALA A 36 -6.14 -2.37 -42.57
CA ALA A 36 -7.01 -3.32 -43.25
C ALA A 36 -6.89 -4.68 -42.56
N TYR A 37 -7.89 -5.11 -41.80
CA TYR A 37 -7.83 -6.39 -41.09
C TYR A 37 -8.93 -7.36 -41.53
N SER A 38 -8.60 -8.65 -41.47
CA SER A 38 -9.49 -9.73 -41.91
C SER A 38 -10.42 -10.17 -40.79
N LEU A 39 -11.73 -10.22 -41.07
CA LEU A 39 -12.74 -10.79 -40.15
C LEU A 39 -12.75 -12.33 -40.12
N GLY A 40 -11.86 -12.98 -40.88
CA GLY A 40 -11.83 -14.44 -40.99
C GLY A 40 -11.34 -15.12 -39.71
N HIS A 41 -12.25 -15.67 -38.92
CA HIS A 41 -11.89 -16.67 -37.92
C HIS A 41 -11.53 -18.00 -38.63
N THR A 42 -10.27 -18.43 -38.49
CA THR A 42 -9.64 -19.72 -38.89
C THR A 42 -9.02 -19.84 -40.30
N PRO A 43 -7.87 -20.54 -40.43
CA PRO A 43 -7.20 -20.78 -41.70
C PRO A 43 -7.87 -21.96 -42.43
N ASN A 44 -9.02 -21.74 -43.06
CA ASN A 44 -9.55 -22.68 -44.03
C ASN A 44 -9.05 -22.29 -45.43
N VAL A 45 -8.24 -23.17 -46.02
CA VAL A 45 -7.37 -22.99 -47.20
C VAL A 45 -8.13 -22.76 -48.53
N HIS A 46 -9.45 -22.50 -48.52
CA HIS A 46 -10.26 -22.50 -49.74
C HIS A 46 -11.27 -21.34 -49.95
N SER A 47 -11.22 -20.23 -49.21
CA SER A 47 -12.02 -19.04 -49.56
C SER A 47 -11.14 -17.91 -50.12
N SER A 48 -11.25 -17.66 -51.41
CA SER A 48 -10.54 -16.58 -52.15
C SER A 48 -11.08 -15.16 -51.89
N HIS A 49 -11.87 -14.97 -50.83
CA HIS A 49 -12.41 -13.67 -50.42
C HIS A 49 -12.01 -13.46 -48.96
N GLN A 50 -10.82 -12.88 -48.75
CA GLN A 50 -10.51 -12.24 -47.47
C GLN A 50 -11.16 -10.87 -47.49
N ASP A 51 -12.30 -10.74 -46.82
CA ASP A 51 -12.94 -9.45 -46.59
C ASP A 51 -12.06 -8.66 -45.60
N HIS A 52 -11.27 -7.75 -46.14
CA HIS A 52 -10.46 -6.81 -45.39
C HIS A 52 -11.29 -5.55 -45.12
N ILE A 53 -11.40 -5.15 -43.85
CA ILE A 53 -12.04 -3.89 -43.46
C ILE A 53 -10.96 -2.87 -43.17
N THR A 54 -10.97 -1.74 -43.88
CA THR A 54 -10.10 -0.59 -43.61
C THR A 54 -10.76 0.35 -42.62
N ILE A 55 -10.14 0.57 -41.47
CA ILE A 55 -10.56 1.59 -40.51
C ILE A 55 -9.94 2.93 -40.92
N SER A 56 -10.78 3.90 -41.25
CA SER A 56 -10.34 5.26 -41.66
C SER A 56 -10.89 6.37 -40.76
N ASP A 57 -11.70 6.03 -39.77
CA ASP A 57 -12.36 6.93 -38.83
C ASP A 57 -11.56 7.11 -37.53
N VAL A 58 -10.33 6.62 -37.44
CA VAL A 58 -9.43 6.79 -36.30
C VAL A 58 -8.15 7.51 -36.74
N SER A 59 -7.75 8.51 -35.96
CA SER A 59 -6.49 9.22 -36.09
C SER A 59 -5.63 8.95 -34.85
N VAL A 60 -4.35 8.63 -35.05
CA VAL A 60 -3.39 8.39 -33.95
C VAL A 60 -2.68 9.69 -33.62
N TYR A 61 -2.62 10.02 -32.33
CA TYR A 61 -1.96 11.22 -31.81
C TYR A 61 -1.08 10.88 -30.61
N GLY A 62 0.11 11.46 -30.56
CA GLY A 62 0.90 11.55 -29.33
C GLY A 62 0.39 12.63 -28.39
N ALA A 63 0.83 12.62 -27.13
CA ALA A 63 0.42 13.59 -26.11
C ALA A 63 0.65 15.06 -26.55
N ALA A 64 1.82 15.36 -27.12
CA ALA A 64 2.14 16.70 -27.62
C ALA A 64 1.28 17.11 -28.82
N GLU A 65 0.97 16.17 -29.70
CA GLU A 65 0.15 16.42 -30.89
C GLU A 65 -1.31 16.65 -30.50
N MET A 66 -1.81 15.89 -29.52
CA MET A 66 -3.15 16.08 -28.95
C MET A 66 -3.29 17.44 -28.26
N LEU A 67 -2.27 17.87 -27.49
CA LEU A 67 -2.22 19.21 -26.90
C LEU A 67 -2.21 20.34 -27.95
N ALA A 68 -1.72 20.06 -29.15
CA ALA A 68 -1.67 21.04 -30.24
C ALA A 68 -2.98 21.14 -31.05
N LEU A 69 -3.97 20.28 -30.81
CA LEU A 69 -5.25 20.27 -31.56
C LEU A 69 -6.12 21.51 -31.33
N GLY A 70 -5.91 22.22 -30.22
CA GLY A 70 -6.66 23.44 -29.91
C GLY A 70 -6.05 24.18 -28.73
N THR A 71 -6.44 25.45 -28.54
CA THR A 71 -6.09 26.18 -27.32
C THR A 71 -6.95 25.70 -26.15
N ILE A 72 -6.46 25.92 -24.93
CA ILE A 72 -7.25 25.66 -23.73
C ILE A 72 -8.60 26.41 -23.82
N ASP A 73 -9.69 25.72 -23.48
CA ASP A 73 -11.08 26.19 -23.59
C ASP A 73 -11.66 26.32 -25.02
N SER A 74 -10.96 25.84 -26.06
CA SER A 74 -11.52 25.77 -27.43
C SER A 74 -12.48 24.59 -27.62
N GLU A 75 -13.40 24.69 -28.59
CA GLU A 75 -14.28 23.58 -28.97
C GLU A 75 -13.47 22.39 -29.51
N GLU A 76 -12.36 22.66 -30.21
CA GLU A 76 -11.45 21.65 -30.71
C GLU A 76 -10.74 20.90 -29.57
N SER A 77 -10.31 21.60 -28.52
CA SER A 77 -9.73 20.98 -27.31
C SER A 77 -10.78 20.17 -26.55
N PHE A 78 -12.00 20.68 -26.46
CA PHE A 78 -13.11 19.95 -25.87
C PHE A 78 -13.41 18.66 -26.63
N ASP A 79 -13.51 18.73 -27.96
CA ASP A 79 -13.71 17.56 -28.81
C ASP A 79 -12.58 16.54 -28.64
N ALA A 80 -11.33 17.00 -28.56
CA ALA A 80 -10.19 16.12 -28.39
C ALA A 80 -10.17 15.41 -27.03
N PHE A 81 -10.24 16.16 -25.92
CA PHE A 81 -10.00 15.63 -24.58
C PHE A 81 -11.24 15.03 -23.91
N VAL A 82 -12.44 15.50 -24.25
CA VAL A 82 -13.69 15.01 -23.66
C VAL A 82 -14.41 14.05 -24.59
N ARG A 83 -14.52 14.40 -25.88
CA ARG A 83 -15.25 13.56 -26.87
C ARG A 83 -14.35 12.55 -27.59
N GLY A 84 -13.03 12.65 -27.44
CA GLY A 84 -12.06 11.78 -28.10
C GLY A 84 -12.10 11.92 -29.63
N ARG A 85 -12.21 13.14 -30.16
CA ARG A 85 -12.35 13.42 -31.59
C ARG A 85 -11.44 14.53 -32.11
N ALA A 86 -10.94 14.35 -33.32
CA ALA A 86 -10.26 15.35 -34.11
C ALA A 86 -11.00 15.50 -35.45
N GLY A 87 -11.84 16.53 -35.55
CA GLY A 87 -12.75 16.68 -36.70
C GLY A 87 -13.80 15.56 -36.75
N GLN A 88 -13.77 14.74 -37.81
CA GLN A 88 -14.69 13.60 -37.96
C GLN A 88 -14.13 12.28 -37.42
N ASN A 89 -12.84 12.25 -37.07
CA ASN A 89 -12.16 11.02 -36.67
C ASN A 89 -12.12 10.91 -35.14
N HIS A 90 -12.16 9.67 -34.65
CA HIS A 90 -11.86 9.31 -33.28
C HIS A 90 -10.35 9.38 -33.02
N ILE A 91 -9.98 9.73 -31.79
CA ILE A 91 -8.57 9.82 -31.37
C ILE A 91 -8.17 8.51 -30.71
N CYS A 92 -7.05 7.94 -31.18
CA CYS A 92 -6.28 6.95 -30.44
C CYS A 92 -4.99 7.61 -29.93
N ILE A 93 -4.77 7.61 -28.62
CA ILE A 93 -3.57 8.21 -28.03
C ILE A 93 -2.45 7.17 -28.05
N ASP A 94 -1.36 7.48 -28.74
CA ASP A 94 -0.12 6.72 -28.71
C ASP A 94 0.92 7.44 -27.85
N LEU A 95 1.19 6.94 -26.65
CA LEU A 95 2.26 7.50 -25.83
C LEU A 95 3.64 6.96 -26.23
N GLU A 96 3.81 6.08 -27.20
CA GLU A 96 5.13 5.78 -27.73
C GLU A 96 5.62 6.92 -28.66
N HIS A 97 4.70 7.68 -29.27
CA HIS A 97 5.03 8.88 -30.06
C HIS A 97 5.68 9.98 -29.21
N ASN A 98 6.87 10.45 -29.60
CA ASN A 98 7.62 11.48 -28.86
C ASN A 98 8.04 11.03 -27.45
N HIS A 99 8.35 9.75 -27.25
CA HIS A 99 8.98 9.30 -26.02
C HIS A 99 10.44 9.77 -25.96
N VAL A 100 10.98 9.87 -24.75
CA VAL A 100 12.39 10.19 -24.56
C VAL A 100 13.13 8.87 -24.38
N PRO A 101 13.94 8.44 -25.36
CA PRO A 101 14.74 7.23 -25.21
C PRO A 101 15.81 7.50 -24.14
N LEU A 102 15.93 6.59 -23.19
CA LEU A 102 16.95 6.61 -22.15
C LEU A 102 17.79 5.35 -22.27
N ASP A 103 19.08 5.45 -22.01
CA ASP A 103 19.94 4.29 -21.84
C ASP A 103 19.93 3.84 -20.36
N ALA A 104 20.42 2.63 -20.08
CA ALA A 104 20.54 2.15 -18.70
C ALA A 104 21.39 3.08 -17.82
N ALA A 105 22.36 3.78 -18.42
CA ALA A 105 23.19 4.77 -17.73
C ALA A 105 22.43 6.06 -17.34
N ASP A 106 21.29 6.33 -17.99
CA ASP A 106 20.43 7.47 -17.70
C ASP A 106 19.36 7.13 -16.65
N ILE A 107 19.44 5.96 -16.01
CA ILE A 107 18.54 5.54 -14.94
C ILE A 107 19.33 5.32 -13.66
N ASN A 108 18.93 6.02 -12.60
CA ASN A 108 19.39 5.74 -11.25
C ASN A 108 18.40 4.84 -10.53
N VAL A 109 18.89 3.73 -9.98
CA VAL A 109 18.07 2.86 -9.14
C VAL A 109 18.32 3.18 -7.67
N SER A 110 17.27 3.52 -6.95
CA SER A 110 17.32 3.70 -5.49
C SER A 110 16.43 2.67 -4.81
N VAL A 111 16.87 2.18 -3.66
CA VAL A 111 16.10 1.25 -2.84
C VAL A 111 15.89 1.84 -1.45
N ASP A 112 14.70 1.64 -0.91
CA ASP A 112 14.36 2.05 0.45
C ASP A 112 13.48 1.01 1.15
N ILE A 113 13.48 1.07 2.47
CA ILE A 113 12.54 0.32 3.30
C ILE A 113 11.45 1.28 3.73
N ASN A 114 10.24 1.09 3.24
CA ASN A 114 9.11 1.97 3.50
C ASN A 114 8.57 1.79 4.93
N SER A 115 8.46 0.52 5.33
CA SER A 115 7.87 0.11 6.60
C SER A 115 8.36 -1.28 7.01
N LEU A 116 8.19 -1.61 8.30
CA LEU A 116 8.39 -2.96 8.80
C LEU A 116 7.37 -3.30 9.87
N ILE A 117 7.07 -4.59 9.98
CA ILE A 117 6.21 -5.16 11.02
C ILE A 117 6.90 -6.41 11.56
N TRP A 118 7.10 -6.48 12.87
CA TRP A 118 7.56 -7.69 13.55
C TRP A 118 6.48 -8.22 14.48
N VAL A 119 6.00 -9.43 14.21
CA VAL A 119 4.95 -10.09 14.98
C VAL A 119 5.57 -11.16 15.87
N ALA A 120 5.38 -11.08 17.20
CA ALA A 120 6.02 -12.00 18.12
C ALA A 120 5.18 -12.28 19.39
N PRO A 121 5.29 -13.48 19.97
CA PRO A 121 4.63 -13.83 21.22
C PRO A 121 5.34 -13.26 22.47
N GLN A 122 6.57 -12.77 22.32
CA GLN A 122 7.39 -12.18 23.37
C GLN A 122 8.11 -10.94 22.84
N LEU A 123 8.33 -9.96 23.70
CA LEU A 123 9.07 -8.75 23.37
C LEU A 123 10.56 -8.95 23.68
N HIS A 124 11.44 -8.69 22.71
CA HIS A 124 12.88 -8.79 22.87
C HIS A 124 13.59 -7.61 22.19
N PHE A 125 14.25 -6.79 23.01
CA PHE A 125 14.91 -5.56 22.57
C PHE A 125 16.28 -5.40 23.21
N ARG A 126 17.17 -4.65 22.57
CA ARG A 126 18.50 -4.32 23.09
C ARG A 126 18.50 -3.13 24.04
N LYS A 127 17.49 -2.28 23.93
CA LYS A 127 17.32 -1.07 24.75
C LYS A 127 15.95 -1.04 25.39
N ALA A 128 15.77 -0.13 26.34
CA ALA A 128 14.52 0.03 27.07
C ALA A 128 13.35 0.35 26.12
N MET A 129 12.18 -0.20 26.47
CA MET A 129 10.91 0.09 25.80
C MET A 129 10.02 0.87 26.76
N THR A 130 9.29 1.86 26.24
CA THR A 130 8.32 2.62 27.02
C THR A 130 6.95 1.97 26.95
N ILE A 131 6.38 1.58 28.09
CA ILE A 131 5.01 1.02 28.19
C ILE A 131 4.01 2.14 28.54
N PHE A 132 2.82 2.07 27.96
CA PHE A 132 1.68 2.90 28.39
C PHE A 132 1.02 2.29 29.63
N LEU A 133 0.95 3.04 30.73
CA LEU A 133 0.27 2.61 31.96
C LEU A 133 -1.27 2.68 31.87
N GLY A 134 -1.80 3.09 30.73
CA GLY A 134 -3.23 3.12 30.47
C GLY A 134 -3.52 3.00 28.97
N PRO A 135 -4.75 2.63 28.61
CA PRO A 135 -5.13 2.49 27.21
C PRO A 135 -5.16 3.83 26.47
N ILE A 136 -4.83 3.77 25.18
CA ILE A 136 -5.05 4.86 24.23
C ILE A 136 -6.41 4.64 23.56
N ILE A 137 -7.36 5.54 23.83
CA ILE A 137 -8.71 5.46 23.26
C ILE A 137 -8.77 6.27 21.98
N ASN A 138 -8.81 5.58 20.85
CA ASN A 138 -8.96 6.15 19.52
C ASN A 138 -10.33 5.81 18.93
N LYS A 139 -10.77 6.57 17.92
CA LYS A 139 -11.99 6.25 17.16
C LYS A 139 -11.84 4.98 16.33
N THR A 140 -10.62 4.64 15.93
CA THR A 140 -10.29 3.52 15.06
C THR A 140 -9.10 2.75 15.61
N ALA A 141 -8.99 1.48 15.22
CA ALA A 141 -7.92 0.62 15.66
C ALA A 141 -6.58 1.15 15.13
N PRO A 142 -5.47 1.00 15.89
CA PRO A 142 -4.17 1.50 15.46
C PRO A 142 -3.72 1.02 14.07
N ILE A 143 -3.95 -0.25 13.74
CA ILE A 143 -3.75 -0.86 12.43
C ILE A 143 -5.14 -1.11 11.82
N LYS A 144 -5.66 -0.08 11.15
CA LYS A 144 -6.99 -0.12 10.53
C LYS A 144 -6.99 -0.81 9.16
N LYS A 145 -5.93 -0.62 8.38
CA LYS A 145 -5.83 -1.04 6.98
C LYS A 145 -5.19 -2.42 6.87
N HIS A 146 -5.63 -3.19 5.87
CA HIS A 146 -5.10 -4.50 5.57
C HIS A 146 -3.63 -4.35 5.17
N ASN A 147 -2.73 -4.98 5.92
CA ASN A 147 -1.29 -4.84 5.74
C ASN A 147 -0.65 -6.10 5.14
N HIS A 148 -1.44 -6.98 4.52
CA HIS A 148 -0.99 -8.25 3.93
C HIS A 148 -0.13 -9.13 4.87
N VAL A 149 -0.17 -8.87 6.19
CA VAL A 149 0.46 -9.68 7.23
C VAL A 149 -0.61 -10.56 7.84
N TYR A 150 -0.40 -11.87 7.78
CA TYR A 150 -1.35 -12.85 8.29
C TYR A 150 -0.75 -13.63 9.45
N ILE A 151 -1.60 -13.94 10.43
CA ILE A 151 -1.28 -14.90 11.47
C ILE A 151 -2.15 -16.15 11.29
N GLU A 152 -1.59 -17.31 11.62
CA GLU A 152 -2.34 -18.56 11.68
C GLU A 152 -2.99 -18.64 13.07
N VAL A 153 -4.31 -18.50 13.12
CA VAL A 153 -5.08 -18.72 14.35
C VAL A 153 -5.48 -20.17 14.40
N VAL A 154 -4.94 -20.89 15.37
CA VAL A 154 -5.31 -22.28 15.62
C VAL A 154 -6.65 -22.32 16.35
N ILE A 155 -7.64 -22.95 15.72
CA ILE A 155 -8.97 -23.13 16.26
C ILE A 155 -8.95 -24.40 17.12
N PRO A 156 -9.25 -24.32 18.42
CA PRO A 156 -9.34 -25.51 19.26
C PRO A 156 -10.53 -26.37 18.82
N GLN A 157 -10.38 -27.69 18.98
CA GLN A 157 -11.47 -28.64 18.79
C GLN A 157 -12.67 -28.26 19.68
N SER A 158 -13.87 -28.29 19.13
CA SER A 158 -15.09 -28.04 19.90
C SER A 158 -15.40 -29.22 20.84
N GLU A 159 -16.15 -28.97 21.92
CA GLU A 159 -16.61 -30.06 22.80
C GLU A 159 -17.49 -31.06 22.04
N ASP A 160 -18.30 -30.58 21.09
CA ASP A 160 -19.16 -31.44 20.25
C ASP A 160 -18.32 -32.36 19.35
N ASP A 161 -17.26 -31.83 18.75
CA ASP A 161 -16.33 -32.60 17.92
C ASP A 161 -15.52 -33.62 18.75
N ALA A 162 -15.10 -33.24 19.96
CA ALA A 162 -14.41 -34.15 20.86
C ALA A 162 -15.29 -35.34 21.30
N ASN A 163 -16.60 -35.12 21.41
CA ASN A 163 -17.57 -36.12 21.84
C ASN A 163 -18.20 -36.92 20.68
N ALA A 164 -18.06 -36.46 19.43
CA ALA A 164 -18.59 -37.13 18.26
C ALA A 164 -17.72 -38.34 17.84
N LEU A 165 -18.37 -39.46 17.55
CA LEU A 165 -17.69 -40.67 17.07
C LEU A 165 -17.19 -40.43 15.64
N GLY A 166 -15.87 -40.21 15.49
CA GLY A 166 -15.25 -39.76 14.24
C GLY A 166 -15.16 -38.24 14.06
N GLY A 167 -15.34 -37.46 15.14
CA GLY A 167 -15.11 -36.02 15.11
C GLY A 167 -13.67 -35.65 14.74
N HIS A 168 -13.47 -34.46 14.19
CA HIS A 168 -12.18 -34.05 13.66
C HIS A 168 -11.13 -33.98 14.78
N THR A 169 -10.00 -34.67 14.64
CA THR A 169 -8.89 -34.66 15.62
C THR A 169 -7.76 -33.71 15.24
N GLU A 170 -7.86 -33.11 14.06
CA GLU A 170 -6.84 -32.23 13.48
C GLU A 170 -7.00 -30.79 13.99
N TRP A 171 -5.89 -30.12 14.22
CA TRP A 171 -5.91 -28.70 14.55
C TRP A 171 -6.15 -27.89 13.29
N TRP A 172 -7.29 -27.20 13.22
CA TRP A 172 -7.56 -26.28 12.12
C TRP A 172 -6.82 -24.97 12.33
N SER A 173 -6.09 -24.51 11.31
CA SER A 173 -5.51 -23.18 11.29
C SER A 173 -6.27 -22.30 10.32
N LEU A 174 -6.57 -21.08 10.76
CA LEU A 174 -7.23 -20.08 9.95
C LEU A 174 -6.29 -18.89 9.77
N PRO A 175 -5.85 -18.58 8.53
CA PRO A 175 -5.09 -17.36 8.28
C PRO A 175 -5.98 -16.14 8.48
N ILE A 176 -5.59 -15.26 9.39
CA ILE A 176 -6.29 -14.02 9.69
C ILE A 176 -5.33 -12.84 9.51
N SER A 177 -5.77 -11.84 8.74
CA SER A 177 -5.04 -10.59 8.58
C SER A 177 -4.86 -9.90 9.94
N LEU A 178 -3.66 -9.37 10.19
CA LEU A 178 -3.31 -8.70 11.43
C LEU A 178 -4.27 -7.53 11.73
N SER A 179 -4.67 -6.77 10.71
CA SER A 179 -5.60 -5.65 10.85
C SER A 179 -7.01 -6.06 11.25
N ALA A 180 -7.35 -7.34 11.10
CA ALA A 180 -8.66 -7.91 11.37
C ALA A 180 -8.81 -8.49 12.79
N ILE A 181 -7.79 -8.32 13.63
CA ILE A 181 -7.75 -8.83 15.00
C ILE A 181 -7.90 -7.66 15.97
N PRO A 182 -8.70 -7.77 17.05
CA PRO A 182 -8.77 -6.72 18.06
C PRO A 182 -7.41 -6.41 18.68
N HIS A 183 -7.05 -5.12 18.72
CA HIS A 183 -5.74 -4.70 19.21
C HIS A 183 -5.73 -3.26 19.71
N THR A 184 -4.66 -2.90 20.43
CA THR A 184 -4.45 -1.55 20.98
C THR A 184 -2.97 -1.22 21.10
N SER A 185 -2.66 0.06 21.35
CA SER A 185 -1.30 0.51 21.65
C SER A 185 -0.86 0.07 23.03
N PHE A 186 0.28 -0.60 23.10
CA PHE A 186 0.87 -1.10 24.35
C PHE A 186 2.09 -0.28 24.78
N GLY A 187 2.91 0.15 23.82
CA GLY A 187 4.07 1.00 24.12
C GLY A 187 4.73 1.58 22.88
N ILE A 188 5.89 2.21 23.10
CA ILE A 188 6.73 2.80 22.07
C ILE A 188 8.20 2.52 22.36
N ILE A 189 8.99 2.41 21.30
CA ILE A 189 10.45 2.39 21.38
C ILE A 189 10.92 3.69 20.72
N SER A 190 11.50 4.58 21.53
CA SER A 190 12.06 5.82 21.02
C SER A 190 13.44 5.56 20.44
N SER A 191 13.66 5.97 19.20
CA SER A 191 14.98 6.12 18.59
C SER A 191 15.27 7.60 18.30
N GLY A 192 16.53 7.95 18.09
CA GLY A 192 16.95 9.32 17.79
C GLY A 192 16.26 9.91 16.55
N SER A 193 15.89 9.05 15.62
CA SER A 193 15.33 9.43 14.31
C SER A 193 13.81 9.26 14.24
N GLY A 194 13.21 8.41 15.08
CA GLY A 194 11.76 8.17 15.08
C GLY A 194 11.28 7.27 16.22
N SER A 195 9.97 7.03 16.29
CA SER A 195 9.36 6.14 17.29
C SER A 195 8.76 4.90 16.62
N LEU A 196 9.11 3.72 17.13
CA LEU A 196 8.46 2.47 16.78
C LEU A 196 7.25 2.28 17.69
N ASN A 197 6.11 1.90 17.11
CA ASN A 197 4.92 1.61 17.88
C ASN A 197 4.87 0.12 18.22
N VAL A 198 4.53 -0.20 19.47
CA VAL A 198 4.30 -1.57 19.93
C VAL A 198 2.82 -1.73 20.24
N TYR A 199 2.19 -2.69 19.57
CA TYR A 199 0.79 -3.03 19.73
C TYR A 199 0.65 -4.39 20.38
N ILE A 200 -0.44 -4.58 21.12
CA ILE A 200 -0.86 -5.86 21.67
C ILE A 200 -2.18 -6.30 21.02
N PHE A 201 -2.24 -7.57 20.64
CA PHE A 201 -3.35 -8.18 19.90
C PHE A 201 -4.05 -9.25 20.73
N PHE A 202 -5.37 -9.40 20.53
CA PHE A 202 -6.23 -10.30 21.29
C PHE A 202 -6.99 -11.27 20.37
N PRO A 203 -6.38 -12.41 19.96
CA PRO A 203 -7.01 -13.37 19.05
C PRO A 203 -8.34 -13.93 19.54
N ARG A 204 -8.48 -14.14 20.86
CA ARG A 204 -9.70 -14.71 21.44
C ARG A 204 -10.89 -13.74 21.44
N MET A 205 -10.68 -12.49 21.04
CA MET A 205 -11.74 -11.50 20.88
C MET A 205 -12.20 -11.35 19.43
N ILE A 206 -11.69 -12.14 18.49
CA ILE A 206 -12.10 -12.03 17.08
C ILE A 206 -13.59 -12.35 16.95
N HIS A 207 -14.37 -11.36 16.51
CA HIS A 207 -15.80 -11.49 16.27
C HIS A 207 -16.26 -10.51 15.19
N CYS A 208 -17.46 -10.74 14.66
CA CYS A 208 -18.17 -9.77 13.83
C CYS A 208 -19.09 -8.91 14.71
N ASN A 209 -19.14 -7.62 14.43
CA ASN A 209 -20.11 -6.72 15.03
C ASN A 209 -21.52 -7.14 14.58
N GLU A 210 -22.42 -7.34 15.54
CA GLU A 210 -23.77 -7.86 15.28
C GLU A 210 -24.61 -6.95 14.37
N LEU A 211 -24.38 -5.63 14.39
CA LEU A 211 -25.16 -4.66 13.62
C LEU A 211 -24.62 -4.49 12.21
N SER A 212 -23.30 -4.43 12.05
CA SER A 212 -22.67 -4.18 10.75
C SER A 212 -22.25 -5.44 10.01
N GLY A 213 -22.17 -6.60 10.68
CA GLY A 213 -21.61 -7.84 10.13
C GLY A 213 -20.09 -7.78 9.89
N CYS A 214 -19.46 -6.62 10.07
CA CYS A 214 -18.04 -6.40 9.85
C CYS A 214 -17.22 -6.89 11.06
N ARG A 215 -15.99 -7.33 10.82
CA ARG A 215 -15.06 -7.67 11.90
C ARG A 215 -14.83 -6.48 12.83
N ALA A 216 -14.99 -6.71 14.13
CA ALA A 216 -14.71 -5.70 15.16
C ALA A 216 -13.22 -5.72 15.51
N THR A 217 -12.52 -4.62 15.24
CA THR A 217 -11.06 -4.51 15.48
C THR A 217 -10.71 -3.53 16.60
N ASN A 218 -11.66 -2.68 16.98
CA ASN A 218 -11.56 -1.82 18.15
C ASN A 218 -11.91 -2.60 19.41
N VAL A 219 -11.07 -2.50 20.44
CA VAL A 219 -11.39 -2.99 21.78
C VAL A 219 -12.16 -1.89 22.54
N PRO A 220 -13.36 -2.18 23.09
CA PRO A 220 -14.12 -1.20 23.85
C PRO A 220 -13.33 -0.68 25.05
N LYS A 221 -13.61 0.58 25.44
CA LYS A 221 -12.90 1.25 26.53
C LYS A 221 -13.03 0.46 27.83
N GLU A 222 -14.20 -0.08 28.13
CA GLU A 222 -14.48 -0.82 29.36
C GLU A 222 -13.64 -2.09 29.45
N VAL A 223 -13.47 -2.79 28.32
CA VAL A 223 -12.62 -3.98 28.21
C VAL A 223 -11.14 -3.61 28.36
N LEU A 224 -10.72 -2.47 27.80
CA LEU A 224 -9.36 -1.97 27.96
C LEU A 224 -9.05 -1.51 29.39
N ASP A 225 -9.96 -0.77 30.04
CA ASP A 225 -9.84 -0.39 31.45
C ASP A 225 -9.71 -1.65 32.32
N TYR A 226 -10.51 -2.68 32.04
CA TYR A 226 -10.44 -3.96 32.74
C TYR A 226 -9.10 -4.67 32.50
N PHE A 227 -8.64 -4.74 31.24
CA PHE A 227 -7.33 -5.30 30.90
C PHE A 227 -6.21 -4.64 31.69
N TRP A 228 -6.09 -3.30 31.62
CA TRP A 228 -5.03 -2.56 32.31
C TRP A 228 -5.08 -2.73 33.83
N THR A 229 -6.28 -2.71 34.41
CA THR A 229 -6.47 -2.84 35.87
C THR A 229 -6.03 -4.20 36.39
N HIS A 230 -6.30 -5.27 35.63
CA HIS A 230 -6.13 -6.63 36.12
C HIS A 230 -4.89 -7.36 35.61
N ILE A 231 -4.25 -6.90 34.52
CA ILE A 231 -3.14 -7.63 33.90
C ILE A 231 -1.85 -6.80 33.85
N PRO A 232 -1.67 -5.76 33.00
CA PRO A 232 -0.41 -5.01 32.94
C PRO A 232 -0.04 -4.28 34.23
N LEU A 233 -0.98 -3.61 34.92
CA LEU A 233 -0.61 -2.82 36.10
C LEU A 233 -0.15 -3.69 37.28
N PRO A 234 -0.84 -4.80 37.63
CA PRO A 234 -0.31 -5.75 38.61
C PRO A 234 1.01 -6.36 38.16
N ALA A 235 1.13 -6.79 36.90
CA ALA A 235 2.38 -7.36 36.39
C ALA A 235 3.56 -6.38 36.45
N ILE A 236 3.33 -5.08 36.24
CA ILE A 236 4.35 -4.05 36.42
C ILE A 236 4.70 -3.92 37.90
N ALA A 237 3.70 -3.85 38.80
CA ALA A 237 3.94 -3.72 40.23
C ALA A 237 4.77 -4.86 40.82
N ASP A 238 4.59 -6.08 40.32
CA ASP A 238 5.30 -7.28 40.81
C ASP A 238 6.75 -7.38 40.33
N ASN A 239 7.13 -6.63 39.29
CA ASN A 239 8.43 -6.76 38.62
C ASN A 239 9.34 -5.52 38.72
N VAL A 240 8.86 -4.43 39.32
CA VAL A 240 9.66 -3.22 39.55
C VAL A 240 10.27 -3.24 40.95
N ASP A 241 11.44 -2.63 41.09
CA ASP A 241 12.05 -2.48 42.41
C ASP A 241 11.33 -1.43 43.27
N ASP A 242 11.63 -1.41 44.58
CA ASP A 242 11.01 -0.49 45.55
C ASP A 242 11.20 1.00 45.18
N THR A 243 12.26 1.35 44.46
CA THR A 243 12.54 2.73 44.06
C THR A 243 11.73 3.14 42.83
N GLU A 244 11.54 2.21 41.89
CA GLU A 244 10.73 2.38 40.69
C GLU A 244 9.23 2.27 40.98
N ALA A 245 8.85 1.49 42.01
CA ALA A 245 7.46 1.25 42.43
C ALA A 245 6.67 2.55 42.66
N LEU A 246 7.30 3.57 43.26
CA LEU A 246 6.68 4.89 43.48
C LEU A 246 6.16 5.53 42.18
N TYR A 247 6.84 5.24 41.07
CA TYR A 247 6.51 5.77 39.76
C TYR A 247 5.67 4.81 38.94
N ALA A 248 5.91 3.49 39.06
CA ALA A 248 5.42 2.47 38.15
C ALA A 248 4.30 1.57 38.71
N ALA A 249 4.33 1.24 40.00
CA ALA A 249 3.33 0.39 40.66
C ALA A 249 2.06 1.20 40.99
N LEU A 250 1.38 1.68 39.95
CA LEU A 250 0.20 2.53 40.06
C LEU A 250 -1.08 1.75 39.84
N THR A 251 -2.09 2.06 40.63
CA THR A 251 -3.45 1.59 40.41
C THR A 251 -4.11 2.35 39.27
N TRP A 252 -5.16 1.75 38.67
CA TRP A 252 -5.91 2.41 37.59
C TRP A 252 -6.47 3.80 37.98
N PRO A 253 -7.05 4.02 39.19
CA PRO A 253 -7.46 5.35 39.63
C PRO A 253 -6.31 6.38 39.66
N GLU A 254 -5.11 5.98 40.08
CA GLU A 254 -3.95 6.86 40.12
C GLU A 254 -3.44 7.22 38.72
N VAL A 255 -3.41 6.24 37.80
CA VAL A 255 -3.10 6.51 36.39
C VAL A 255 -4.10 7.49 35.80
N ARG A 256 -5.41 7.27 36.04
CA ARG A 256 -6.47 8.19 35.58
C ARG A 256 -6.36 9.59 36.18
N TYR A 257 -5.89 9.70 37.42
CA TYR A 257 -5.65 10.99 38.05
C TYR A 257 -4.47 11.72 37.38
N LYS A 258 -3.35 11.01 37.18
CA LYS A 258 -2.12 11.56 36.57
C LYS A 258 -2.26 11.90 35.09
N THR A 259 -3.26 11.37 34.39
CA THR A 259 -3.54 11.63 32.96
C THR A 259 -4.51 12.80 32.72
N ARG A 260 -4.99 13.46 33.78
CA ARG A 260 -5.86 14.65 33.65
C ARG A 260 -5.04 15.84 33.14
N LYS A 261 -5.53 16.51 32.08
CA LYS A 261 -5.00 17.82 31.68
C LYS A 261 -5.45 18.89 32.66
N SER A 262 -4.57 19.83 33.00
CA SER A 262 -4.82 20.92 33.97
C SER A 262 -5.82 21.98 33.47
N SER A 263 -6.18 22.00 32.19
CA SER A 263 -7.07 23.02 31.62
C SER A 263 -8.55 22.60 31.67
N ALA A 264 -9.32 23.31 32.51
CA ALA A 264 -10.76 23.10 32.71
C ALA A 264 -11.63 23.19 31.43
N ARG A 265 -11.09 23.72 30.32
CA ARG A 265 -11.80 23.89 29.03
C ARG A 265 -11.67 22.72 28.05
N GLN A 266 -10.81 21.74 28.30
CA GLN A 266 -10.71 20.54 27.46
C GLN A 266 -10.88 19.28 28.32
N ARG A 267 -12.14 18.83 28.47
CA ARG A 267 -12.51 17.52 29.08
C ARG A 267 -12.04 16.30 28.24
N LYS A 268 -11.01 16.45 27.40
CA LYS A 268 -10.42 15.32 26.67
C LYS A 268 -9.40 14.66 27.58
N PRO A 269 -9.44 13.32 27.79
CA PRO A 269 -8.40 12.63 28.54
C PRO A 269 -7.02 12.94 27.95
N GLY A 270 -6.03 13.18 28.81
CA GLY A 270 -4.63 13.33 28.38
C GLY A 270 -4.06 12.00 27.86
N ARG A 271 -2.87 12.04 27.26
CA ARG A 271 -2.16 10.80 26.90
C ARG A 271 -1.84 10.00 28.17
N PRO A 272 -1.91 8.66 28.13
CA PRO A 272 -1.59 7.82 29.27
C PRO A 272 -0.15 8.08 29.74
N LYS A 273 0.08 7.94 31.05
CA LYS A 273 1.44 7.99 31.62
C LYS A 273 2.26 6.86 30.98
N THR A 274 3.52 7.17 30.71
CA THR A 274 4.49 6.28 30.08
C THR A 274 5.67 6.04 31.00
N ILE A 275 6.23 4.82 30.99
CA ILE A 275 7.43 4.48 31.75
C ILE A 275 8.35 3.60 30.90
N PRO A 276 9.66 3.91 30.82
CA PRO A 276 10.64 3.05 30.18
C PRO A 276 11.02 1.88 31.09
N PHE A 277 11.05 0.67 30.55
CA PHE A 277 11.51 -0.53 31.24
C PHE A 277 12.70 -1.15 30.50
N ALA A 278 13.70 -1.60 31.26
CA ALA A 278 14.83 -2.34 30.73
C ALA A 278 14.37 -3.67 30.11
N PRO A 279 15.10 -4.22 29.11
CA PRO A 279 14.68 -5.44 28.40
C PRO A 279 14.36 -6.64 29.29
N ARG A 280 15.14 -6.88 30.37
CA ARG A 280 14.89 -7.99 31.30
C ARG A 280 13.57 -7.81 32.07
N VAL A 281 13.40 -6.65 32.69
CA VAL A 281 12.16 -6.31 33.42
C VAL A 281 10.94 -6.38 32.50
N LEU A 282 11.07 -5.98 31.23
CA LEU A 282 10.00 -6.11 30.24
C LEU A 282 9.61 -7.58 30.00
N GLN A 283 10.58 -8.49 29.91
CA GLN A 283 10.31 -9.92 29.75
C GLN A 283 9.59 -10.48 30.97
N ASP A 284 10.04 -10.12 32.17
CA ASP A 284 9.44 -10.56 33.43
C ASP A 284 7.99 -10.04 33.56
N ILE A 285 7.74 -8.77 33.20
CA ILE A 285 6.37 -8.20 33.13
C ILE A 285 5.48 -9.01 32.19
N VAL A 286 5.94 -9.30 30.96
CA VAL A 286 5.12 -10.04 29.98
C VAL A 286 4.85 -11.46 30.45
N GLU A 287 5.80 -12.10 31.12
CA GLU A 287 5.61 -13.43 31.69
C GLU A 287 4.61 -13.40 32.85
N THR A 288 4.71 -12.43 33.77
CA THR A 288 3.71 -12.24 34.83
C THR A 288 2.32 -11.94 34.27
N MET A 289 2.22 -11.16 33.18
CA MET A 289 0.93 -10.95 32.50
C MET A 289 0.31 -12.28 32.03
N LYS A 290 1.13 -13.21 31.52
CA LYS A 290 0.65 -14.55 31.11
C LYS A 290 0.23 -15.38 32.31
N ASN A 291 0.99 -15.36 33.40
CA ASN A 291 0.68 -16.09 34.62
C ASN A 291 -0.65 -15.62 35.22
N ILE A 292 -0.87 -14.30 35.34
CA ILE A 292 -2.14 -13.73 35.83
C ILE A 292 -3.35 -14.24 35.02
N ILE A 293 -3.23 -14.29 33.69
CA ILE A 293 -4.30 -14.78 32.82
C ILE A 293 -4.56 -16.27 33.03
N GLN A 294 -3.51 -17.07 33.22
CA GLN A 294 -3.59 -18.52 33.45
C GLN A 294 -4.17 -18.88 34.82
N GLU A 295 -3.91 -18.07 35.84
CA GLU A 295 -4.40 -18.28 37.21
C GLU A 295 -5.90 -17.93 37.35
N GLU A 296 -6.40 -16.97 36.57
CA GLU A 296 -7.82 -16.57 36.56
C GLU A 296 -8.54 -16.83 35.21
N PRO A 297 -8.57 -18.06 34.69
CA PRO A 297 -9.06 -18.35 33.35
C PRO A 297 -10.55 -18.02 33.19
N LYS A 298 -11.35 -18.10 34.26
CA LYS A 298 -12.79 -17.78 34.21
C LYS A 298 -13.07 -16.31 33.93
N LYS A 299 -12.14 -15.40 34.24
CA LYS A 299 -12.33 -13.96 34.06
C LYS A 299 -11.48 -13.38 32.93
N LEU A 300 -10.26 -13.91 32.75
CA LEU A 300 -9.25 -13.31 31.90
C LEU A 300 -9.00 -14.09 30.59
N THR A 301 -9.71 -15.21 30.36
CA THR A 301 -9.55 -16.04 29.16
C THR A 301 -9.62 -15.27 27.85
N LEU A 302 -10.42 -14.21 27.77
CA LEU A 302 -10.55 -13.38 26.58
C LEU A 302 -9.26 -12.62 26.20
N PHE A 303 -8.35 -12.42 27.15
CA PHE A 303 -7.01 -11.86 26.91
C PHE A 303 -5.95 -12.93 26.67
N GLY A 304 -6.30 -14.22 26.78
CA GLY A 304 -5.38 -15.32 26.52
C GLY A 304 -4.88 -15.33 25.09
N SER A 305 -3.73 -15.96 24.88
CA SER A 305 -3.07 -16.06 23.56
C SER A 305 -2.72 -14.70 22.94
N PHE A 306 -2.59 -13.64 23.76
CA PHE A 306 -2.14 -12.35 23.25
C PHE A 306 -0.74 -12.45 22.65
N PHE A 307 -0.46 -11.58 21.69
CA PHE A 307 0.85 -11.42 21.08
C PHE A 307 1.08 -9.95 20.73
N PHE A 308 2.29 -9.62 20.30
CA PHE A 308 2.69 -8.25 20.00
C PHE A 308 3.00 -8.06 18.53
N ALA A 309 2.79 -6.84 18.04
CA ALA A 309 3.40 -6.39 16.80
C ALA A 309 4.15 -5.08 17.01
N VAL A 310 5.40 -5.03 16.55
CA VAL A 310 6.20 -3.81 16.46
C VAL A 310 6.08 -3.27 15.04
N LYS A 311 5.73 -1.99 14.89
CA LYS A 311 5.55 -1.36 13.59
C LYS A 311 6.43 -0.11 13.47
N ALA A 312 7.18 -0.04 12.38
CA ALA A 312 7.79 1.18 11.87
C ALA A 312 7.08 1.60 10.58
N LYS A 313 6.70 2.87 10.47
CA LYS A 313 6.15 3.45 9.23
C LYS A 313 6.82 4.80 8.98
N GLY A 314 7.00 5.17 7.71
CA GLY A 314 7.59 6.45 7.33
C GLY A 314 9.11 6.47 7.53
N ILE A 315 9.75 5.31 7.41
CA ILE A 315 11.20 5.13 7.57
C ILE A 315 11.96 5.17 6.24
N LYS A 316 11.24 5.41 5.14
CA LYS A 316 11.74 5.52 3.77
C LYS A 316 12.94 6.44 3.64
N LEU A 317 12.86 7.66 4.16
CA LEU A 317 13.94 8.65 4.03
C LEU A 317 15.22 8.27 4.78
N TRP A 318 15.11 7.45 5.83
CA TRP A 318 16.28 7.04 6.63
C TRP A 318 16.97 5.78 6.10
N THR A 319 16.29 5.07 5.21
CA THR A 319 16.77 3.79 4.66
C THR A 319 17.05 3.86 3.17
N LYS A 320 16.72 4.98 2.51
CA LYS A 320 16.99 5.18 1.10
C LYS A 320 18.49 5.16 0.84
N SER A 321 18.90 4.30 -0.09
CA SER A 321 20.24 4.29 -0.68
C SER A 321 20.13 4.14 -2.18
N SER A 322 21.17 4.53 -2.90
CA SER A 322 21.36 4.08 -4.28
C SER A 322 21.69 2.58 -4.28
N ALA A 323 21.44 1.88 -5.39
CA ALA A 323 21.69 0.43 -5.50
C ALA A 323 23.18 0.06 -5.37
N ASP A 324 24.07 0.99 -5.70
CA ASP A 324 25.54 0.89 -5.65
C ASP A 324 26.16 1.36 -4.31
N GLU A 325 25.35 1.89 -3.40
CA GLU A 325 25.79 2.44 -2.11
C GLU A 325 25.43 1.52 -0.93
N LYS A 326 25.80 1.96 0.29
CA LYS A 326 25.55 1.27 1.57
C LYS A 326 24.12 0.66 1.61
N LYS A 327 24.03 -0.64 1.90
CA LYS A 327 22.75 -1.38 1.84
C LYS A 327 21.69 -0.76 2.78
N PRO A 328 20.43 -0.58 2.32
CA PRO A 328 19.32 -0.04 3.11
C PRO A 328 19.15 -0.65 4.49
N ILE A 329 19.46 -1.95 4.63
CA ILE A 329 19.40 -2.66 5.90
C ILE A 329 20.43 -2.15 6.92
N GLU A 330 21.64 -1.80 6.50
CA GLU A 330 22.64 -1.30 7.43
C GLU A 330 22.24 0.06 8.00
N SER A 331 21.63 0.89 7.15
CA SER A 331 21.00 2.14 7.56
C SER A 331 19.87 1.84 8.55
N LEU A 332 18.95 0.93 8.22
CA LEU A 332 17.88 0.51 9.12
C LEU A 332 18.39 0.03 10.49
N ILE A 333 19.43 -0.81 10.50
CA ILE A 333 20.04 -1.34 11.72
C ILE A 333 20.63 -0.21 12.58
N SER A 334 21.32 0.74 11.94
CA SER A 334 21.92 1.88 12.61
C SER A 334 20.87 2.86 13.18
N GLU A 335 19.75 3.02 12.48
CA GLU A 335 18.67 3.94 12.85
C GLU A 335 17.77 3.41 13.98
N PHE A 336 17.69 2.08 14.15
CA PHE A 336 16.94 1.45 15.23
C PHE A 336 17.81 0.50 16.06
N PRO A 337 18.79 1.03 16.82
CA PRO A 337 19.72 0.22 17.62
C PRO A 337 19.05 -0.42 18.84
N ALA A 338 17.79 -0.06 19.14
CA ALA A 338 16.99 -0.68 20.18
C ALA A 338 16.44 -2.05 19.76
N LEU A 339 16.28 -2.29 18.47
CA LEU A 339 15.80 -3.55 17.92
C LEU A 339 16.93 -4.59 17.91
N ASP A 340 16.58 -5.85 18.16
CA ASP A 340 17.51 -6.97 18.01
C ASP A 340 17.29 -7.69 16.69
N TRP A 341 17.92 -7.18 15.63
CA TRP A 341 17.72 -7.66 14.26
C TRP A 341 18.03 -9.15 14.07
N HIS A 342 19.05 -9.67 14.77
CA HIS A 342 19.37 -11.09 14.69
C HIS A 342 18.28 -11.96 15.32
N TYR A 343 17.72 -11.51 16.44
CA TYR A 343 16.59 -12.18 17.08
C TYR A 343 15.31 -12.08 16.22
N MET A 344 15.04 -10.90 15.66
CA MET A 344 13.82 -10.61 14.89
C MET A 344 13.77 -11.33 13.54
N THR A 345 14.92 -11.52 12.89
CA THR A 345 15.04 -12.28 11.63
C THR A 345 14.91 -13.78 11.84
N ASN A 346 15.15 -14.28 13.06
CA ASN A 346 14.95 -15.68 13.39
C ASN A 346 13.45 -15.98 13.61
N ARG A 347 12.91 -16.76 12.68
CA ARG A 347 11.48 -17.09 12.58
C ARG A 347 10.93 -17.91 13.74
N ARG A 348 11.80 -18.55 14.53
CA ARG A 348 11.41 -19.24 15.77
C ARG A 348 10.95 -18.28 16.86
N HIS A 349 11.28 -17.00 16.75
CA HIS A 349 10.98 -15.98 17.75
C HIS A 349 9.86 -15.03 17.34
N GLY A 350 9.43 -15.07 16.08
CA GLY A 350 8.44 -14.18 15.51
C GLY A 350 8.63 -14.04 14.00
N GLU A 351 7.77 -13.29 13.35
CA GLU A 351 7.81 -13.06 11.92
C GLU A 351 8.13 -11.58 11.65
N LEU A 352 9.26 -11.31 11.00
CA LEU A 352 9.64 -9.98 10.53
C LEU A 352 9.20 -9.84 9.08
N VAL A 353 8.44 -8.80 8.79
CA VAL A 353 7.96 -8.44 7.45
C VAL A 353 8.45 -7.04 7.12
N ILE A 354 8.98 -6.86 5.91
CA ILE A 354 9.61 -5.62 5.43
C ILE A 354 8.98 -5.21 4.10
N ASP A 355 8.69 -3.91 3.96
CA ASP A 355 8.26 -3.30 2.70
C ASP A 355 9.48 -2.70 2.01
N LEU A 356 9.94 -3.37 0.95
CA LEU A 356 11.10 -2.98 0.17
C LEU A 356 10.65 -2.30 -1.13
N GLY A 357 10.97 -1.02 -1.29
CA GLY A 357 10.67 -0.27 -2.51
C GLY A 357 11.90 -0.10 -3.39
N ILE A 358 11.79 -0.53 -4.64
CA ILE A 358 12.80 -0.34 -5.68
C ILE A 358 12.27 0.72 -6.64
N THR A 359 13.04 1.79 -6.82
CA THR A 359 12.59 2.95 -7.58
C THR A 359 13.59 3.29 -8.68
N PHE A 360 13.08 3.50 -9.88
CA PHE A 360 13.85 3.78 -11.08
C PHE A 360 13.66 5.25 -11.46
N HIS A 361 14.71 6.05 -11.30
CA HIS A 361 14.68 7.50 -11.51
C HIS A 361 15.39 7.86 -12.81
N PRO A 362 14.78 8.65 -13.70
CA PRO A 362 15.50 9.19 -14.85
C PRO A 362 16.54 10.23 -14.40
N LEU A 363 17.74 10.15 -14.97
CA LEU A 363 18.87 11.05 -14.78
C LEU A 363 19.04 11.95 -15.99
N CYS A 364 18.12 12.88 -16.19
CA CYS A 364 18.16 13.79 -17.32
C CYS A 364 17.89 15.24 -16.88
N LYS A 365 18.33 16.19 -17.71
CA LYS A 365 18.10 17.62 -17.46
C LYS A 365 16.65 18.03 -17.72
N GLU A 366 16.01 17.35 -18.67
CA GLU A 366 14.61 17.57 -19.00
C GLU A 366 13.73 16.87 -17.95
N PRO A 367 12.73 17.53 -17.36
CA PRO A 367 11.78 16.87 -16.47
C PRO A 367 11.00 15.78 -17.20
N LEU A 368 11.05 14.55 -16.68
CA LEU A 368 10.36 13.39 -17.23
C LEU A 368 9.39 12.75 -16.24
N VAL A 369 8.41 12.05 -16.81
CA VAL A 369 7.42 11.19 -16.18
C VAL A 369 7.62 9.77 -16.70
N GLY A 370 7.92 8.84 -15.80
CA GLY A 370 7.95 7.42 -16.06
C GLY A 370 6.56 6.79 -15.92
N LEU A 371 6.22 5.90 -16.85
CA LEU A 371 4.98 5.15 -16.89
C LEU A 371 5.27 3.66 -17.10
N TRP A 372 4.74 2.79 -16.26
CA TRP A 372 4.78 1.34 -16.50
C TRP A 372 3.90 0.97 -17.69
N ARG A 373 4.42 0.14 -18.60
CA ARG A 373 3.63 -0.54 -19.63
C ARG A 373 2.89 -1.71 -18.98
N LEU A 374 1.55 -1.66 -18.98
CA LEU A 374 0.72 -2.63 -18.26
C LEU A 374 0.88 -4.05 -18.77
N GLU A 375 1.04 -4.26 -20.08
CA GLU A 375 1.22 -5.59 -20.66
C GLU A 375 2.51 -6.26 -20.15
N GLN A 376 3.62 -5.52 -20.16
CA GLN A 376 4.89 -5.99 -19.62
C GLN A 376 4.82 -6.24 -18.12
N LEU A 377 4.17 -5.33 -17.41
CA LEU A 377 4.02 -5.42 -15.97
C LEU A 377 3.14 -6.61 -15.59
N GLU A 378 2.05 -6.86 -16.31
CA GLU A 378 1.16 -8.01 -16.08
C GLU A 378 1.91 -9.32 -16.34
N ALA A 379 2.67 -9.40 -17.42
CA ALA A 379 3.53 -10.54 -17.71
C ALA A 379 4.56 -10.76 -16.59
N SER A 380 5.21 -9.68 -16.12
CA SER A 380 6.15 -9.72 -15.00
C SER A 380 5.50 -10.23 -13.71
N PHE A 381 4.28 -9.79 -13.43
CA PHE A 381 3.49 -10.26 -12.29
C PHE A 381 3.20 -11.76 -12.43
N GLY A 382 2.73 -12.21 -13.60
CA GLY A 382 2.50 -13.63 -13.89
C GLY A 382 3.77 -14.48 -13.69
N ALA A 383 4.92 -14.03 -14.20
CA ALA A 383 6.21 -14.70 -14.03
C ALA A 383 6.65 -14.74 -12.56
N SER A 384 6.45 -13.65 -11.81
CA SER A 384 6.74 -13.59 -10.37
C SER A 384 5.84 -14.50 -9.53
N GLY A 385 4.74 -15.02 -10.09
CA GLY A 385 3.89 -16.00 -9.41
C GLY A 385 2.82 -15.43 -8.50
N VAL A 386 2.52 -14.15 -8.65
CA VAL A 386 1.40 -13.52 -7.97
C VAL A 386 0.07 -13.96 -8.60
N ILE A 387 -1.02 -13.87 -7.83
CA ILE A 387 -2.36 -14.15 -8.35
C ILE A 387 -2.79 -13.03 -9.32
N HIS A 388 -3.95 -13.18 -9.96
CA HIS A 388 -4.52 -12.13 -10.81
C HIS A 388 -4.52 -10.78 -10.06
N GLY A 389 -3.73 -9.83 -10.57
CA GLY A 389 -3.51 -8.54 -9.95
C GLY A 389 -4.63 -7.55 -10.26
N ASN A 390 -4.81 -6.58 -9.37
CA ASN A 390 -5.67 -5.44 -9.67
C ASN A 390 -4.88 -4.46 -10.54
N ILE A 391 -5.28 -4.32 -11.80
CA ILE A 391 -4.74 -3.33 -12.74
C ILE A 391 -5.40 -1.98 -12.48
N HIS A 392 -4.59 -0.93 -12.44
CA HIS A 392 -5.04 0.46 -12.35
C HIS A 392 -4.44 1.23 -13.52
N HIS A 393 -5.29 1.81 -14.36
CA HIS A 393 -4.81 2.61 -15.48
C HIS A 393 -4.38 3.99 -14.99
N ALA A 394 -3.32 4.53 -15.59
CA ALA A 394 -2.94 5.92 -15.42
C ALA A 394 -3.97 6.79 -16.15
N CYS A 395 -5.00 7.22 -15.44
CA CYS A 395 -6.08 8.03 -15.99
C CYS A 395 -6.83 7.33 -17.14
N THR A 396 -6.96 7.95 -18.31
CA THR A 396 -7.58 7.36 -19.50
C THR A 396 -6.61 6.51 -20.32
N LEU A 397 -5.36 6.35 -19.87
CA LEU A 397 -4.30 5.65 -20.61
C LEU A 397 -4.39 4.14 -20.34
N GLY A 398 -5.20 3.44 -21.14
CA GLY A 398 -5.50 2.02 -20.94
C GLY A 398 -4.29 1.08 -20.97
N GLN A 399 -3.17 1.48 -21.56
CA GLN A 399 -1.96 0.65 -21.71
C GLN A 399 -0.87 0.95 -20.66
N TYR A 400 -1.05 1.99 -19.86
CA TYR A 400 -0.07 2.44 -18.87
C TYR A 400 -0.72 2.55 -17.50
N GLY A 401 0.02 2.27 -16.43
CA GLY A 401 -0.61 2.24 -15.13
C GLY A 401 0.18 1.53 -14.05
N GLU A 402 -0.53 0.82 -13.20
CA GLU A 402 -0.06 0.25 -11.96
C GLU A 402 -0.69 -1.13 -11.78
N ILE A 403 0.03 -2.06 -11.15
CA ILE A 403 -0.49 -3.39 -10.82
C ILE A 403 -0.10 -3.71 -9.39
N GLN A 404 -1.03 -4.32 -8.67
CA GLN A 404 -0.76 -4.87 -7.36
C GLN A 404 -1.38 -6.25 -7.22
N ALA A 405 -0.70 -7.15 -6.51
CA ALA A 405 -1.17 -8.50 -6.35
C ALA A 405 -0.59 -9.14 -5.09
N GLU A 406 -1.40 -9.97 -4.45
CA GLU A 406 -0.92 -10.90 -3.44
C GLU A 406 -0.31 -12.13 -4.11
N MET A 407 0.71 -12.69 -3.49
CA MET A 407 1.19 -14.00 -3.89
C MET A 407 0.26 -15.08 -3.33
N SER A 408 0.05 -16.18 -4.07
CA SER A 408 -0.73 -17.31 -3.53
C SER A 408 -0.17 -17.78 -2.19
N GLN A 409 -1.02 -18.28 -1.27
CA GLN A 409 -0.55 -18.67 0.06
C GLN A 409 0.59 -19.70 0.02
N GLU A 410 0.52 -20.66 -0.90
CA GLU A 410 1.56 -21.70 -1.03
C GLU A 410 2.88 -21.11 -1.52
N ARG A 411 2.86 -20.28 -2.58
CA ARG A 411 4.08 -19.62 -3.04
C ARG A 411 4.61 -18.64 -1.99
N THR A 412 3.74 -17.88 -1.33
CA THR A 412 4.11 -17.01 -0.20
C THR A 412 4.86 -17.79 0.85
N ARG A 413 4.38 -19.00 1.20
CA ARG A 413 5.03 -19.85 2.19
C ARG A 413 6.45 -20.26 1.80
N GLN A 414 6.69 -20.50 0.51
CA GLN A 414 7.96 -20.96 -0.03
C GLN A 414 8.95 -19.81 -0.33
N THR A 415 8.50 -18.75 -1.00
CA THR A 415 9.37 -17.64 -1.44
C THR A 415 9.52 -16.56 -0.37
N HIS A 416 8.63 -16.56 0.62
CA HIS A 416 8.49 -15.52 1.62
C HIS A 416 8.18 -14.13 1.05
N ILE A 417 7.58 -14.07 -0.14
CA ILE A 417 7.01 -12.87 -0.75
C ILE A 417 5.50 -12.94 -0.62
N CYS A 418 4.86 -11.92 -0.05
CA CYS A 418 3.40 -11.95 0.14
C CYS A 418 2.63 -10.98 -0.75
N PHE A 419 3.26 -9.89 -1.16
CA PHE A 419 2.61 -8.84 -1.92
C PHE A 419 3.64 -8.11 -2.78
N ARG A 420 3.20 -7.73 -3.97
CA ARG A 420 3.95 -6.90 -4.92
C ARG A 420 3.05 -5.79 -5.42
N SER A 421 3.57 -4.58 -5.51
CA SER A 421 2.88 -3.41 -6.06
C SER A 421 3.83 -2.58 -6.90
N ALA A 422 3.47 -2.33 -8.15
CA ALA A 422 4.24 -1.50 -9.05
C ALA A 422 3.38 -0.32 -9.53
N TYR A 423 3.90 0.89 -9.40
CA TYR A 423 3.17 2.13 -9.62
C TYR A 423 4.05 3.26 -10.16
N ASN A 424 3.43 4.26 -10.78
CA ASN A 424 4.13 5.41 -11.37
C ASN A 424 4.36 6.46 -10.29
N LEU A 425 5.49 7.16 -10.21
CA LEU A 425 5.69 8.16 -9.13
C LEU A 425 4.96 9.49 -9.35
N THR A 426 4.33 9.69 -10.49
CA THR A 426 3.60 10.94 -10.80
C THR A 426 2.44 11.23 -9.87
N TYR A 427 1.81 10.20 -9.28
CA TYR A 427 0.76 10.41 -8.29
C TYR A 427 1.24 11.21 -7.08
N GLU A 428 2.55 11.21 -6.75
CA GLU A 428 3.12 12.01 -5.65
C GLU A 428 2.88 13.52 -5.85
N ALA A 429 2.63 13.97 -7.09
CA ALA A 429 2.27 15.36 -7.37
C ALA A 429 0.95 15.79 -6.70
N VAL A 430 0.02 14.85 -6.50
CA VAL A 430 -1.33 15.13 -5.97
C VAL A 430 -1.66 14.30 -4.72
N HIS A 431 -0.68 13.55 -4.19
CA HIS A 431 -0.82 12.68 -3.02
C HIS A 431 -0.76 13.47 -1.70
N PRO A 432 -1.70 13.30 -0.75
CA PRO A 432 -1.64 13.96 0.55
C PRO A 432 -0.85 13.09 1.54
N ASN A 433 -0.14 13.71 2.48
CA ASN A 433 0.72 13.00 3.44
C ASN A 433 0.01 11.90 4.27
N ASP A 434 -1.31 11.96 4.44
CA ASP A 434 -2.08 10.98 5.21
C ASP A 434 -2.61 9.80 4.37
N ASN A 435 -2.26 9.77 3.07
CA ASN A 435 -2.74 8.79 2.09
C ASN A 435 -4.27 8.75 1.99
N SER A 436 -4.99 9.82 2.33
CA SER A 436 -6.43 9.92 2.09
C SER A 436 -6.72 10.06 0.58
N PRO A 437 -7.86 9.57 0.08
CA PRO A 437 -8.26 9.89 -1.30
C PRO A 437 -8.40 11.41 -1.42
N THR A 438 -7.68 12.03 -2.36
CA THR A 438 -7.73 13.49 -2.53
C THR A 438 -8.88 13.91 -3.40
N PHE A 439 -9.24 13.12 -4.41
CA PHE A 439 -10.27 13.56 -5.33
C PHE A 439 -11.70 13.35 -4.82
N ALA A 440 -12.60 14.20 -5.31
CA ALA A 440 -13.99 14.18 -4.93
C ALA A 440 -14.71 12.88 -5.39
N LEU A 441 -15.62 12.38 -4.57
CA LEU A 441 -16.50 11.25 -4.93
C LEU A 441 -17.37 11.60 -6.15
N ASP A 442 -17.77 10.58 -6.92
CA ASP A 442 -18.72 10.74 -8.03
C ASP A 442 -20.00 11.46 -7.59
N SER A 443 -20.51 11.21 -6.38
CA SER A 443 -21.68 11.90 -5.85
C SER A 443 -21.50 13.43 -5.76
N ASN A 444 -20.27 13.89 -5.52
CA ASN A 444 -19.93 15.31 -5.51
C ASN A 444 -19.90 15.88 -6.92
N ALA A 445 -19.43 15.11 -7.90
CA ALA A 445 -19.45 15.46 -9.32
C ALA A 445 -20.89 15.54 -9.85
N TYR A 446 -21.74 14.54 -9.55
CA TYR A 446 -23.17 14.56 -9.90
C TYR A 446 -23.91 15.76 -9.30
N ALA A 447 -23.54 16.15 -8.08
CA ALA A 447 -24.12 17.31 -7.42
C ALA A 447 -23.47 18.64 -7.84
N CYS A 448 -22.39 18.61 -8.64
CA CYS A 448 -21.52 19.73 -8.97
C CYS A 448 -21.26 20.64 -7.75
N ASN A 449 -20.98 20.03 -6.60
CA ASN A 449 -20.92 20.78 -5.36
C ASN A 449 -19.61 21.59 -5.25
N PRO A 450 -19.53 22.59 -4.35
CA PRO A 450 -18.32 23.41 -4.21
C PRO A 450 -17.05 22.60 -3.92
N HIS A 451 -17.17 21.44 -3.26
CA HIS A 451 -16.05 20.56 -2.98
C HIS A 451 -15.48 19.92 -4.26
N PHE A 452 -16.33 19.47 -5.19
CA PHE A 452 -15.87 18.96 -6.49
C PHE A 452 -15.06 20.01 -7.25
N MET A 453 -15.58 21.23 -7.36
CA MET A 453 -14.87 22.33 -8.04
C MET A 453 -13.56 22.71 -7.36
N GLN A 454 -13.51 22.65 -6.02
CA GLN A 454 -12.28 22.89 -5.26
C GLN A 454 -11.21 21.84 -5.57
N GLU A 455 -11.57 20.55 -5.60
CA GLU A 455 -10.62 19.49 -5.95
C GLU A 455 -10.14 19.58 -7.41
N CYS A 456 -11.02 19.91 -8.36
CA CYS A 456 -10.61 20.17 -9.74
C CYS A 456 -9.58 21.30 -9.83
N ASN A 457 -9.85 22.44 -9.18
CA ASN A 457 -8.95 23.58 -9.18
C ASN A 457 -7.62 23.25 -8.50
N PHE A 458 -7.64 22.50 -7.39
CA PHE A 458 -6.43 22.07 -6.70
C PHE A 458 -5.56 21.18 -7.59
N ALA A 459 -6.15 20.18 -8.27
CA ALA A 459 -5.42 19.32 -9.20
C ALA A 459 -4.80 20.13 -10.34
N ILE A 460 -5.56 21.07 -10.92
CA ILE A 460 -5.07 21.99 -11.96
C ILE A 460 -3.89 22.81 -11.46
N GLU A 461 -4.00 23.44 -10.29
CA GLU A 461 -2.93 24.25 -9.70
C GLU A 461 -1.65 23.43 -9.47
N MET A 462 -1.80 22.18 -9.01
CA MET A 462 -0.68 21.27 -8.80
C MET A 462 0.00 20.90 -10.12
N TYR A 463 -0.78 20.53 -11.16
CA TYR A 463 -0.23 20.15 -12.46
C TYR A 463 0.36 21.33 -13.23
N GLU A 464 -0.24 22.52 -13.17
CA GLU A 464 0.31 23.73 -13.83
C GLU A 464 1.55 24.28 -13.11
N GLY A 465 1.68 23.99 -11.82
CA GLY A 465 2.75 24.49 -10.98
C GLY A 465 4.07 23.72 -11.11
N LYS A 466 4.77 23.64 -9.98
CA LYS A 466 6.12 23.07 -9.90
C LYS A 466 6.21 21.57 -10.21
N ALA A 467 5.09 20.85 -10.24
CA ALA A 467 5.06 19.43 -10.60
C ALA A 467 5.77 19.18 -11.93
N LYS A 468 5.58 20.06 -12.93
CA LYS A 468 6.23 19.96 -14.25
C LYS A 468 7.75 20.09 -14.24
N GLU A 469 8.31 20.68 -13.18
CA GLU A 469 9.76 20.87 -13.03
C GLU A 469 10.43 19.62 -12.42
N HIS A 470 9.64 18.63 -11.98
CA HIS A 470 10.13 17.44 -11.31
C HIS A 470 10.29 16.24 -12.25
N LEU A 471 11.23 15.38 -11.85
CA LEU A 471 11.47 14.05 -12.43
C LEU A 471 10.68 13.03 -11.62
N TYR A 472 9.78 12.31 -12.28
CA TYR A 472 9.01 11.23 -11.71
C TYR A 472 9.45 9.92 -12.36
N GLY A 473 10.01 9.04 -11.54
CA GLY A 473 10.33 7.68 -11.93
C GLY A 473 9.13 6.73 -11.87
N VAL A 474 9.46 5.44 -11.84
CA VAL A 474 8.51 4.38 -11.52
C VAL A 474 9.02 3.56 -10.34
N ARG A 475 8.12 2.86 -9.64
CA ARG A 475 8.43 2.11 -8.42
C ARG A 475 7.83 0.72 -8.45
N ASP A 476 8.58 -0.27 -7.96
CA ASP A 476 8.14 -1.64 -7.70
C ASP A 476 8.44 -1.96 -6.22
N GLU A 477 7.40 -2.32 -5.47
CA GLU A 477 7.42 -2.51 -4.02
C GLU A 477 7.04 -3.95 -3.66
N TYR A 478 7.85 -4.56 -2.81
CA TYR A 478 7.69 -5.94 -2.36
C TYR A 478 7.51 -5.99 -0.85
N ARG A 479 6.54 -6.77 -0.39
CA ARG A 479 6.42 -7.14 1.02
C ARG A 479 6.95 -8.54 1.25
N LEU A 480 8.05 -8.61 2.00
CA LEU A 480 8.91 -9.77 2.11
C LEU A 480 9.12 -10.15 3.59
N SER A 481 9.46 -11.41 3.86
CA SER A 481 10.08 -11.74 5.16
C SER A 481 11.41 -10.99 5.32
N GLY A 482 11.84 -10.82 6.57
CA GLY A 482 13.15 -10.26 6.88
C GLY A 482 14.28 -11.00 6.18
N PHE A 483 14.22 -12.33 6.07
CA PHE A 483 15.24 -13.13 5.40
C PHE A 483 15.26 -12.90 3.88
N ALA A 484 14.09 -12.98 3.23
CA ALA A 484 13.98 -12.73 1.79
C ALA A 484 14.40 -11.30 1.41
N ALA A 485 14.07 -10.31 2.26
CA ALA A 485 14.52 -8.95 2.05
C ALA A 485 16.06 -8.82 2.08
N MET A 486 16.74 -9.55 2.97
CA MET A 486 18.21 -9.58 2.99
C MET A 486 18.77 -10.19 1.71
N GLU A 487 18.21 -11.31 1.26
CA GLU A 487 18.64 -11.99 0.03
C GLU A 487 18.50 -11.09 -1.19
N VAL A 488 17.38 -10.36 -1.32
CA VAL A 488 17.15 -9.39 -2.40
C VAL A 488 18.14 -8.23 -2.32
N LEU A 489 18.34 -7.64 -1.14
CA LEU A 489 19.27 -6.53 -0.94
C LEU A 489 20.72 -6.93 -1.21
N ASP A 490 21.09 -8.18 -0.97
CA ASP A 490 22.42 -8.70 -1.23
C ASP A 490 22.69 -8.92 -2.72
N ASN A 491 21.65 -9.06 -3.54
CA ASN A 491 21.73 -9.34 -4.98
C ASN A 491 21.12 -8.23 -5.85
N LEU A 492 20.88 -7.05 -5.26
CA LEU A 492 20.13 -5.98 -5.90
C LEU A 492 20.75 -5.51 -7.21
N GLU A 493 22.06 -5.27 -7.24
CA GLU A 493 22.77 -4.82 -8.45
C GLU A 493 22.59 -5.79 -9.62
N ALA A 494 22.66 -7.09 -9.34
CA ALA A 494 22.45 -8.13 -10.35
C ALA A 494 20.99 -8.13 -10.84
N LEU A 495 20.02 -8.08 -9.91
CA LEU A 495 18.58 -8.04 -10.24
C LEU A 495 18.23 -6.84 -11.12
N THR A 496 18.74 -5.66 -10.78
CA THR A 496 18.47 -4.42 -11.54
C THR A 496 19.15 -4.41 -12.89
N SER A 497 20.29 -5.10 -13.04
CA SER A 497 20.99 -5.24 -14.32
C SER A 497 20.32 -6.24 -15.27
N THR A 498 19.62 -7.23 -14.73
CA THR A 498 18.88 -8.24 -15.51
C THR A 498 17.48 -7.81 -15.91
N MET A 499 16.91 -6.81 -15.22
CA MET A 499 15.60 -6.29 -15.56
C MET A 499 15.70 -5.44 -16.83
N ASP A 500 14.93 -5.79 -17.86
CA ASP A 500 14.77 -4.96 -19.04
C ASP A 500 13.82 -3.78 -18.74
N LEU A 501 14.35 -2.84 -17.96
CA LEU A 501 13.59 -1.70 -17.46
C LEU A 501 13.14 -0.79 -18.61
N LEU A 502 13.98 -0.61 -19.62
CA LEU A 502 13.70 0.28 -20.75
C LEU A 502 12.52 -0.23 -21.58
N ASP A 503 12.40 -1.55 -21.69
CA ASP A 503 11.27 -2.19 -22.36
C ASP A 503 9.98 -2.13 -21.53
N SER A 504 10.08 -2.15 -20.20
CA SER A 504 8.90 -2.12 -19.31
C SER A 504 8.42 -0.71 -18.93
N THR A 505 9.22 0.31 -19.22
CA THR A 505 8.93 1.69 -18.84
C THR A 505 8.97 2.66 -20.00
N LEU A 506 8.01 3.57 -20.02
CA LEU A 506 7.95 4.67 -20.97
C LEU A 506 8.28 5.98 -20.24
N PHE A 507 9.20 6.78 -20.80
CA PHE A 507 9.49 8.12 -20.28
C PHE A 507 8.97 9.22 -21.21
N LYS A 508 8.26 10.18 -20.61
CA LYS A 508 7.66 11.34 -21.27
C LYS A 508 8.10 12.64 -20.66
N VAL A 509 8.21 13.68 -21.47
CA VAL A 509 8.39 15.04 -20.95
C VAL A 509 7.24 15.39 -20.00
N SER A 510 7.58 15.85 -18.79
CA SER A 510 6.60 16.11 -17.73
C SER A 510 5.54 17.12 -18.14
N THR A 511 5.89 18.10 -18.97
CA THR A 511 4.91 19.06 -19.52
C THR A 511 3.87 18.34 -20.38
N HIS A 512 4.27 17.49 -21.32
CA HIS A 512 3.34 16.76 -22.17
C HIS A 512 2.42 15.84 -21.36
N ALA A 513 2.96 15.11 -20.38
CA ALA A 513 2.16 14.19 -19.56
C ALA A 513 1.19 14.96 -18.63
N LEU A 514 1.69 15.93 -17.87
CA LEU A 514 0.88 16.64 -16.87
C LEU A 514 -0.08 17.67 -17.50
N ASP A 515 0.26 18.24 -18.66
CA ASP A 515 -0.65 19.15 -19.37
C ASP A 515 -1.87 18.42 -19.93
N VAL A 516 -1.70 17.18 -20.41
CA VAL A 516 -2.83 16.35 -20.83
C VAL A 516 -3.79 16.13 -19.66
N LEU A 517 -3.27 15.79 -18.47
CA LEU A 517 -4.07 15.62 -17.26
C LEU A 517 -4.76 16.93 -16.86
N CYS A 518 -4.03 18.04 -16.89
CA CYS A 518 -4.57 19.35 -16.56
C CYS A 518 -5.73 19.77 -17.49
N HIS A 519 -5.57 19.60 -18.81
CA HIS A 519 -6.63 19.90 -19.78
C HIS A 519 -7.86 19.04 -19.52
N LEU A 520 -7.68 17.76 -19.23
CA LEU A 520 -8.77 16.83 -18.95
C LEU A 520 -9.57 17.24 -17.69
N VAL A 521 -8.90 17.55 -16.57
CA VAL A 521 -9.58 18.03 -15.34
C VAL A 521 -10.38 19.29 -15.63
N ARG A 522 -9.76 20.25 -16.30
CA ARG A 522 -10.34 21.57 -16.57
C ARG A 522 -11.59 21.44 -17.42
N LEU A 523 -11.52 20.71 -18.53
CA LEU A 523 -12.63 20.57 -19.47
C LEU A 523 -13.77 19.73 -18.90
N LEU A 524 -13.49 18.64 -18.18
CA LEU A 524 -14.54 17.85 -17.54
C LEU A 524 -15.24 18.65 -16.42
N GLY A 525 -14.49 19.42 -15.63
CA GLY A 525 -15.06 20.31 -14.61
C GLY A 525 -15.98 21.36 -15.21
N GLN A 526 -15.57 21.99 -16.32
CA GLN A 526 -16.38 22.95 -17.06
C GLN A 526 -17.65 22.32 -17.67
N GLU A 527 -17.55 21.12 -18.25
CA GLU A 527 -18.70 20.44 -18.83
C GLU A 527 -19.75 20.09 -17.77
N ILE A 528 -19.33 19.53 -16.64
CA ILE A 528 -20.24 19.18 -15.53
C ILE A 528 -20.92 20.45 -14.99
N GLN A 529 -20.16 21.53 -14.83
CA GLN A 529 -20.70 22.81 -14.38
C GLN A 529 -21.72 23.39 -15.38
N GLY A 530 -21.41 23.36 -16.68
CA GLY A 530 -22.29 23.85 -17.74
C GLY A 530 -23.57 23.01 -17.87
N ALA A 531 -23.45 21.68 -17.87
CA ALA A 531 -24.58 20.76 -17.95
C ALA A 531 -25.51 20.89 -16.73
N THR A 532 -24.93 21.07 -15.54
CA THR A 532 -25.71 21.32 -14.31
C THR A 532 -26.45 22.66 -14.39
N ALA A 533 -25.81 23.72 -14.88
CA ALA A 533 -26.45 25.03 -15.06
C ALA A 533 -27.61 24.98 -16.07
N ASN A 534 -27.51 24.12 -17.08
CA ASN A 534 -28.55 23.89 -18.10
C ASN A 534 -29.58 22.82 -17.72
N ALA A 535 -29.47 22.22 -16.52
CA ALA A 535 -30.30 21.10 -16.05
C ALA A 535 -30.30 19.86 -16.97
N ASP A 536 -29.22 19.62 -17.73
CA ASP A 536 -29.04 18.43 -18.57
C ASP A 536 -28.32 17.32 -17.81
N MET A 537 -29.08 16.59 -17.00
CA MET A 537 -28.55 15.45 -16.23
C MET A 537 -28.08 14.28 -17.12
N SER A 538 -28.54 14.21 -18.37
CA SER A 538 -28.08 13.18 -19.31
C SER A 538 -26.64 13.46 -19.75
N GLN A 539 -26.30 14.73 -19.97
CA GLN A 539 -24.95 15.17 -20.25
C GLN A 539 -24.06 14.98 -19.02
N VAL A 540 -24.49 15.41 -17.83
CA VAL A 540 -23.74 15.17 -16.56
C VAL A 540 -23.41 13.69 -16.39
N HIS A 541 -24.38 12.80 -16.62
CA HIS A 541 -24.15 11.36 -16.48
C HIS A 541 -23.14 10.82 -17.50
N ARG A 542 -23.25 11.22 -18.77
CA ARG A 542 -22.28 10.83 -19.83
C ARG A 542 -20.88 11.34 -19.50
N THR A 543 -20.74 12.62 -19.16
CA THR A 543 -19.46 13.23 -18.80
C THR A 543 -18.83 12.56 -17.60
N ILE A 544 -19.61 12.25 -16.57
CA ILE A 544 -19.11 11.50 -15.43
C ILE A 544 -18.65 10.13 -15.89
N GLN A 545 -19.45 9.35 -16.66
CA GLN A 545 -19.02 8.05 -17.17
C GLN A 545 -17.73 8.09 -18.01
N HIS A 546 -17.53 9.12 -18.82
CA HIS A 546 -16.31 9.33 -19.61
C HIS A 546 -15.13 9.78 -18.75
N GLY A 547 -15.37 10.60 -17.73
CA GLY A 547 -14.38 11.01 -16.74
C GLY A 547 -14.13 9.96 -15.65
N THR A 548 -15.00 8.96 -15.49
CA THR A 548 -14.95 7.96 -14.42
C THR A 548 -13.61 7.23 -14.39
N PRO A 549 -12.97 6.82 -15.51
CA PRO A 549 -11.61 6.28 -15.49
C PRO A 549 -10.56 7.26 -14.95
N TYR A 550 -10.70 8.55 -15.29
CA TYR A 550 -9.82 9.63 -14.83
C TYR A 550 -10.01 9.95 -13.34
N TRP A 551 -11.27 10.13 -12.92
CA TRP A 551 -11.64 10.33 -11.53
C TRP A 551 -11.30 9.11 -10.70
N HIS A 552 -11.50 7.90 -11.23
CA HIS A 552 -11.02 6.70 -10.58
C HIS A 552 -9.52 6.73 -10.46
N SER A 553 -8.71 7.05 -11.48
CA SER A 553 -7.25 7.19 -11.30
C SER A 553 -6.92 8.22 -10.21
N LEU A 554 -7.41 9.47 -10.27
CA LEU A 554 -7.16 10.46 -9.20
C LEU A 554 -7.67 10.02 -7.80
N HIS A 555 -8.72 9.22 -7.75
CA HIS A 555 -9.31 8.67 -6.52
C HIS A 555 -8.65 7.33 -6.10
N HIS A 556 -8.02 6.59 -7.02
CA HIS A 556 -7.49 5.22 -6.91
C HIS A 556 -5.98 5.15 -6.79
N ASP A 557 -5.26 6.07 -7.45
CA ASP A 557 -3.86 6.42 -7.17
C ASP A 557 -3.66 6.64 -5.65
N LEU A 558 -4.76 6.87 -4.91
CA LEU A 558 -4.80 6.99 -3.46
C LEU A 558 -5.64 5.96 -2.70
N LYS A 559 -6.75 5.42 -3.23
CA LYS A 559 -7.45 4.31 -2.54
C LYS A 559 -6.54 3.09 -2.35
N TYR A 560 -5.50 2.93 -3.15
CA TYR A 560 -4.68 1.73 -3.16
C TYR A 560 -3.27 1.86 -2.57
N LEU A 561 -2.90 3.04 -2.07
CA LEU A 561 -2.08 3.17 -0.85
C LEU A 561 -2.94 3.07 0.44
N GLN A 562 -4.25 2.76 0.30
CA GLN A 562 -5.11 2.29 1.39
C GLN A 562 -5.44 0.78 1.36
N HIS A 563 -5.10 0.07 0.28
CA HIS A 563 -4.96 -1.39 0.19
C HIS A 563 -3.49 -1.85 0.02
N PRO A 564 -2.57 -1.31 0.82
CA PRO A 564 -1.40 -2.01 1.33
C PRO A 564 -1.24 -1.92 2.85
#